data_AF-A0A1W1CRX2-F1
#
_entry.id   AF-A0A1W1CRX2-F1
#
_cell.length_a   1.000
_cell.length_b   1.000
_cell.length_c   1.000
_cell.angle_alpha   90.00
_cell.angle_beta   90.00
_cell.angle_gamma   90.00
#
_symmetry.space_group_name_H-M   'P 1'
#
loop_
_entity.id
_entity.type
_entity.pdbx_description
1 polymer ?
#
loop_
_entity_poly.entity_id
_entity_poly.type
_entity_poly.pdbx_seq_one_letter_code
_entity_poly.pdbx_strand_id
1 'polypeptide(L)'
;MASVRSSLATERQKRILRGNFTAIGDLGDSTYAFSYFDGDSTHPVLEYPVKNCASNGKSCWKRENATTYKFEKPGGGEATFTLGGNKLTGSF
;
A
#
# COMPACT_ATOMS: atom_id res chain seq x y z
N MET A 1 7.25 -2.24 -6.43
CA MET A 1 5.85 -1.90 -6.79
C MET A 1 5.08 -3.06 -7.43
N ALA A 2 5.70 -3.86 -8.31
CA ALA A 2 5.02 -5.02 -8.92
C ALA A 2 4.41 -5.98 -7.87
N SER A 3 5.14 -6.27 -6.80
CA SER A 3 4.67 -7.11 -5.69
C SER A 3 3.36 -6.61 -5.05
N VAL A 4 3.31 -5.34 -4.65
CA VAL A 4 2.10 -4.72 -4.06
C VAL A 4 0.92 -4.75 -5.03
N ARG A 5 1.16 -4.51 -6.33
CA ARG A 5 0.09 -4.60 -7.34
C ARG A 5 -0.43 -6.03 -7.50
N SER A 6 0.46 -7.03 -7.49
CA SER A 6 0.08 -8.44 -7.56
C SER A 6 -0.68 -8.91 -6.33
N SER A 7 -0.25 -8.52 -5.12
CA SER A 7 -0.96 -8.88 -3.89
C SER A 7 -2.35 -8.24 -3.85
N LEU A 8 -2.48 -6.99 -4.29
CA LEU A 8 -3.74 -6.28 -4.34
C LEU A 8 -4.74 -6.89 -5.35
N ALA A 9 -4.24 -7.31 -6.52
CA ALA A 9 -5.05 -8.04 -7.49
C ALA A 9 -5.51 -9.41 -6.95
N THR A 10 -4.61 -10.11 -6.24
CA THR A 10 -4.91 -11.40 -5.60
C THR A 10 -5.95 -11.26 -4.50
N GLU A 11 -5.79 -10.29 -3.61
CA GLU A 11 -6.73 -10.06 -2.50
C GLU A 11 -8.11 -9.65 -3.02
N ARG A 12 -8.16 -8.81 -4.07
CA ARG A 12 -9.41 -8.50 -4.77
C ARG A 12 -10.12 -9.76 -5.26
N GLN A 13 -9.40 -10.69 -5.87
CA GLN A 13 -9.98 -11.97 -6.34
C GLN A 13 -10.47 -12.82 -5.16
N LYS A 14 -9.69 -12.92 -4.07
CA LYS A 14 -10.08 -13.67 -2.86
C LYS A 14 -11.35 -13.11 -2.22
N ARG A 15 -11.48 -11.79 -2.11
CA ARG A 15 -12.69 -11.13 -1.57
C ARG A 15 -13.93 -11.47 -2.39
N ILE A 16 -13.82 -11.42 -3.72
CA ILE A 16 -14.91 -11.82 -4.63
C ILE A 16 -15.33 -13.27 -4.38
N LEU A 17 -14.38 -14.20 -4.26
CA LEU A 17 -14.68 -15.61 -3.96
C LEU A 17 -15.35 -15.82 -2.61
N ARG A 18 -15.13 -14.92 -1.64
CA ARG A 18 -15.77 -14.93 -0.31
C ARG A 18 -17.11 -14.18 -0.30
N GLY A 19 -17.55 -13.62 -1.43
CA GLY A 19 -18.75 -12.77 -1.51
C GLY A 19 -18.59 -11.38 -0.88
N ASN A 20 -17.35 -10.94 -0.62
CA ASN A 20 -17.05 -9.60 -0.14
C ASN A 20 -16.69 -8.67 -1.31
N PHE A 21 -17.49 -7.63 -1.54
CA PHE A 21 -17.29 -6.66 -2.62
C PHE A 21 -16.78 -5.30 -2.12
N THR A 22 -16.49 -5.18 -0.83
CA THR A 22 -15.96 -3.95 -0.24
C THR A 22 -14.58 -3.65 -0.81
N ALA A 23 -14.39 -2.41 -1.26
CA ALA A 23 -13.12 -1.94 -1.77
C ALA A 23 -12.03 -2.00 -0.69
N ILE A 24 -10.83 -2.37 -1.08
CA ILE A 24 -9.61 -2.26 -0.28
C ILE A 24 -9.33 -0.76 -0.11
N GLY A 25 -9.38 -0.29 1.14
CA GLY A 25 -9.24 1.11 1.52
C GLY A 25 -7.88 1.44 2.13
N ASP A 26 -7.14 0.45 2.62
CA ASP A 26 -5.83 0.64 3.25
C ASP A 26 -4.89 -0.55 3.00
N LEU A 27 -3.58 -0.30 2.98
CA LEU A 27 -2.50 -1.28 2.78
C LEU A 27 -1.52 -1.29 3.95
N GLY A 28 -1.65 -0.37 4.89
CA GLY A 28 -0.70 -0.19 5.97
C GLY A 28 -1.33 0.39 7.22
N ASP A 29 -0.50 1.01 8.05
CA ASP A 29 -0.89 1.61 9.30
C ASP A 29 0.00 2.83 9.62
N SER A 30 -0.05 3.33 10.87
CA SER A 30 0.76 4.47 11.30
C SER A 30 2.27 4.18 11.32
N THR A 31 2.67 2.91 11.45
CA THR A 31 4.06 2.46 11.56
C THR A 31 4.62 1.94 10.25
N TYR A 32 3.79 1.27 9.44
CA TYR A 32 4.19 0.61 8.20
C TYR A 32 3.45 1.19 7.00
N ALA A 33 4.21 1.47 5.93
CA ALA A 33 3.65 1.88 4.66
C ALA A 33 2.87 0.73 3.99
N PHE A 34 3.38 -0.50 4.13
CA PHE A 34 2.69 -1.72 3.70
C PHE A 34 2.80 -2.76 4.82
N SER A 35 1.66 -3.14 5.40
CA SER A 35 1.57 -4.21 6.40
C SER A 35 0.42 -5.14 6.07
N TYR A 36 -0.82 -4.70 6.29
CA TYR A 36 -2.03 -5.51 6.18
C TYR A 36 -3.11 -4.80 5.36
N PHE A 37 -3.92 -5.58 4.63
CA PHE A 37 -5.07 -5.04 3.92
C PHE A 37 -6.15 -4.63 4.93
N ASP A 38 -6.57 -3.36 4.89
CA ASP A 38 -7.61 -2.79 5.77
C ASP A 38 -7.38 -3.06 7.27
N GLY A 39 -6.12 -3.16 7.70
CA GLY A 39 -5.75 -3.44 9.10
C GLY A 39 -5.96 -4.89 9.56
N ASP A 40 -6.33 -5.80 8.66
CA ASP A 40 -6.54 -7.21 9.01
C ASP A 40 -5.21 -7.99 9.03
N SER A 41 -4.73 -8.25 10.25
CA SER A 41 -3.48 -9.00 10.50
C SER A 41 -3.39 -10.39 9.84
N THR A 42 -4.52 -10.97 9.44
CA THR A 42 -4.57 -12.27 8.75
C THR A 42 -4.36 -12.17 7.24
N HIS A 43 -4.37 -10.96 6.68
CA HIS A 43 -4.22 -10.67 5.26
C HIS A 43 -3.07 -9.68 5.02
N PRO A 44 -1.79 -10.15 5.09
CA PRO A 44 -0.64 -9.30 4.84
C PRO A 44 -0.53 -8.87 3.37
N VAL A 45 -0.10 -7.63 3.14
CA VAL A 45 0.11 -7.08 1.78
C VAL A 45 1.36 -7.64 1.14
N LEU A 46 2.40 -7.87 1.94
CA LEU A 46 3.69 -8.45 1.58
C LEU A 46 4.12 -9.41 2.68
N GLU A 47 5.01 -10.35 2.37
CA GLU A 47 5.57 -11.27 3.36
C GLU A 47 6.29 -10.52 4.50
N TYR A 48 7.04 -9.46 4.13
CA TYR A 48 7.71 -8.58 5.09
C TYR A 48 7.09 -7.18 5.02
N PRO A 49 6.65 -6.62 6.16
CA PRO A 49 6.05 -5.29 6.18
C PRO A 49 7.11 -4.22 5.90
N VAL A 50 6.71 -3.20 5.16
CA VAL A 50 7.57 -2.07 4.79
C VAL A 50 7.32 -0.94 5.77
N LYS A 51 8.32 -0.59 6.57
CA LYS A 51 8.23 0.49 7.56
C LYS A 51 8.00 1.84 6.89
N ASN A 52 7.18 2.69 7.50
CA ASN A 52 7.03 4.07 7.08
C ASN A 52 8.39 4.79 7.13
N CYS A 53 8.59 5.67 6.15
CA CYS A 53 9.78 6.48 6.11
C CYS A 53 9.87 7.39 7.34
N ALA A 54 11.07 7.49 7.91
CA ALA A 54 11.36 8.47 8.95
C ALA A 54 11.21 9.90 8.40
N SER A 55 11.03 10.88 9.29
CA SER A 55 11.04 12.29 8.90
C SER A 55 12.32 12.63 8.12
N ASN A 56 12.16 13.17 6.91
CA ASN A 56 13.23 13.49 5.96
C ASN A 56 14.03 12.30 5.40
N GLY A 57 13.57 11.06 5.64
CA GLY A 57 14.19 9.88 5.04
C GLY A 57 14.09 9.89 3.51
N LYS A 58 15.02 9.19 2.87
CA LYS A 58 15.11 9.05 1.41
C LYS A 58 15.13 7.58 1.04
N SER A 59 14.76 7.27 -0.20
CA SER A 59 14.74 5.92 -0.75
C SER A 59 13.79 4.98 0.01
N CYS A 60 12.62 5.47 0.38
CA CYS A 60 11.72 4.82 1.33
C CYS A 60 10.25 5.06 0.95
N TRP A 61 9.37 4.20 1.46
CA TRP A 61 7.92 4.34 1.32
C TRP A 61 7.33 5.06 2.52
N LYS A 62 6.34 5.90 2.27
CA LYS A 62 5.58 6.62 3.29
C LYS A 62 4.10 6.47 2.99
N ARG A 63 3.32 6.01 3.95
CA ARG A 63 1.86 6.15 3.92
C ARG A 63 1.50 7.55 4.41
N GLU A 64 0.94 8.38 3.53
CA GLU A 64 0.47 9.72 3.87
C GLU A 64 -0.92 9.63 4.53
N ASN A 65 -1.77 8.76 3.99
CA ASN A 65 -3.08 8.39 4.54
C ASN A 65 -3.48 7.01 3.98
N ALA A 66 -4.66 6.50 4.33
CA ALA A 66 -5.11 5.15 3.93
C ALA A 66 -5.08 4.91 2.42
N THR A 67 -5.34 5.95 1.62
CA THR A 67 -5.41 5.83 0.16
C THR A 67 -4.24 6.45 -0.57
N THR A 68 -3.29 7.10 0.13
CA THR A 68 -2.18 7.83 -0.50
C THR A 68 -0.86 7.39 0.07
N TYR A 69 0.00 6.89 -0.82
CA TYR A 69 1.33 6.39 -0.52
C TYR A 69 2.35 7.16 -1.34
N LYS A 70 3.52 7.42 -0.77
CA LYS A 70 4.59 8.17 -1.40
C LYS A 70 5.87 7.36 -1.39
N PHE A 71 6.65 7.50 -2.44
CA PHE A 71 8.03 7.02 -2.47
C PHE A 71 8.97 8.23 -2.54
N GLU A 72 9.77 8.40 -1.49
CA GLU A 72 10.78 9.45 -1.39
C GLU A 72 11.99 9.07 -2.24
N LYS A 73 12.25 9.83 -3.31
CA LYS A 73 13.36 9.54 -4.24
C LYS A 73 14.71 9.90 -3.59
N PRO A 74 15.81 9.20 -3.93
CA PRO A 74 17.14 9.46 -3.35
C PRO A 74 17.62 10.90 -3.57
N GLY A 75 17.40 11.45 -4.77
CA GLY A 75 17.84 12.80 -5.18
C GLY A 75 16.87 13.92 -4.81
N GLY A 76 15.84 13.65 -4.01
CA GLY A 76 14.75 14.58 -3.73
C GLY A 76 13.55 14.39 -4.66
N GLY A 77 12.41 14.97 -4.24
CA GLY A 77 11.10 14.74 -4.85
C GLY A 77 10.43 13.44 -4.39
N GLU A 78 9.15 13.34 -4.68
CA GLU A 78 8.28 12.22 -4.29
C GLU A 78 7.56 11.65 -5.52
N ALA A 79 7.32 10.35 -5.53
CA ALA A 79 6.33 9.74 -6.43
C ALA A 79 5.09 9.42 -5.60
N THR A 80 3.93 9.90 -6.04
CA THR A 80 2.67 9.70 -5.30
C THR A 80 1.88 8.56 -5.92
N PHE A 81 1.32 7.71 -5.07
CA PHE A 81 0.54 6.56 -5.42
C PHE A 81 -0.80 6.59 -4.71
N THR A 82 -1.88 6.51 -5.46
CA THR A 82 -3.25 6.52 -4.94
C THR A 82 -3.86 5.14 -5.06
N LEU A 83 -4.44 4.68 -3.97
CA LEU A 83 -5.28 3.50 -3.90
C LEU A 83 -6.72 3.91 -4.18
N GLY A 84 -7.32 3.31 -5.21
CA GLY A 84 -8.72 3.50 -5.54
C GLY A 84 -9.22 2.38 -6.42
N GLY A 85 -10.47 1.95 -6.20
CA GLY A 85 -11.11 0.90 -7.00
C GLY A 85 -10.33 -0.41 -7.05
N ASN A 86 -9.70 -0.81 -5.93
CA ASN A 86 -8.82 -1.97 -5.87
C ASN A 86 -7.67 -1.91 -6.89
N LYS A 87 -7.05 -0.73 -7.05
CA LYS A 87 -5.89 -0.51 -7.89
C LYS A 87 -4.98 0.54 -7.25
N LEU A 88 -3.67 0.35 -7.40
CA LEU A 88 -2.65 1.32 -7.02
C LEU A 88 -2.07 2.02 -8.26
N THR A 89 -2.42 3.29 -8.44
CA THR A 89 -1.99 4.15 -9.58
C THR A 89 -0.93 5.15 -9.13
N GLY A 90 0.10 5.37 -9.94
CA GLY A 90 1.19 6.32 -9.61
C GLY A 90 1.21 7.53 -10.53
N SER A 91 1.55 8.70 -9.97
CA SER A 91 1.97 9.92 -10.66
C SER A 91 3.43 10.25 -10.28
N PHE A 92 4.23 10.74 -11.23
CA PHE A 92 5.70 10.82 -11.09
C PHE A 92 6.26 12.24 -11.19
#